data_AF-M5FXK8-F1
#
_entry.id   AF-M5FXK8-F1
#
_cell.length_a   1.000
_cell.length_b   1.000
_cell.length_c   1.000
_cell.angle_alpha   90.00
_cell.angle_beta   90.00
_cell.angle_gamma   90.00
#
_symmetry.space_group_name_H-M   'P 1'
#
loop_
_entity.id
_entity.type
_entity.pdbx_description
1 polymer ?
#
loop_
_entity_poly.entity_id
_entity_poly.type
_entity_poly.pdbx_seq_one_letter_code
_entity_poly.pdbx_strand_id
1 'polypeptide(L)' 'MLDAKITGATKGKHKSMAYKSFSGDMEDKFHLTIHGWPLDTITNPSDIKNVPQLAKVHEALKDGKCFFHKMTAAELQC' A
#
# COMPACT_ATOMS: atom_id res chain seq x y z
N MET A 1 18.25 4.01 11.02
CA MET A 1 17.76 2.95 11.95
C MET A 1 16.42 2.33 11.54
N LEU A 2 15.71 2.84 10.53
CA LEU A 2 14.47 2.23 10.03
C LEU A 2 14.75 1.01 9.13
N ASP A 3 15.82 1.07 8.32
CA ASP A 3 16.17 0.04 7.33
C ASP A 3 16.47 -1.33 7.93
N ALA A 4 17.19 -1.38 9.06
CA ALA A 4 17.59 -2.64 9.68
C ALA A 4 16.39 -3.47 10.17
N LYS A 5 15.33 -2.81 10.66
CA LYS A 5 14.12 -3.47 11.16
C LYS A 5 13.27 -4.03 10.01
N ILE A 6 13.18 -3.29 8.90
CA ILE A 6 12.43 -3.73 7.70
C ILE A 6 13.13 -4.94 7.05
N THR A 7 14.46 -4.93 6.98
CA THR A 7 15.25 -6.05 6.42
C THR A 7 15.09 -7.35 7.23
N GLY A 8 15.03 -7.25 8.56
CA GLY A 8 14.80 -8.41 9.44
C GLY A 8 13.42 -9.05 9.24
N ALA A 9 12.39 -8.23 9.02
CA ALA A 9 11.02 -8.72 8.80
C ALA A 9 10.81 -9.31 7.39
N THR A 10 11.54 -8.83 6.38
CA THR A 10 11.34 -9.18 4.97
C THR A 10 12.24 -10.32 4.45
N LYS A 11 13.01 -10.98 5.35
CA LYS A 11 13.96 -12.07 5.01
C LYS A 11 14.89 -11.72 3.83
N GLY A 12 15.41 -10.49 3.80
CA GLY A 12 16.47 -10.10 2.87
C GLY A 12 16.09 -10.01 1.39
N LYS A 13 14.81 -10.16 1.02
CA LYS A 13 14.38 -9.77 -0.33
C LYS A 13 14.17 -8.27 -0.32
N HIS A 14 15.13 -7.54 -0.87
CA HIS A 14 14.98 -6.13 -1.29
C HIS A 14 13.86 -6.04 -2.32
N LYS A 15 12.60 -6.23 -1.91
CA LYS A 15 11.43 -5.83 -2.68
C LYS A 15 11.28 -4.33 -2.46
N SER A 16 12.13 -3.57 -3.13
CA SER A 16 11.83 -2.16 -3.37
C SER A 16 10.62 -2.15 -4.29
N MET A 17 9.42 -1.84 -3.77
CA MET A 17 8.30 -1.51 -4.65
C MET A 17 8.72 -0.32 -5.50
N ALA A 18 8.47 -0.33 -6.81
CA ALA A 18 8.82 0.81 -7.65
C ALA A 18 7.74 1.88 -7.44
N TYR A 19 7.94 2.73 -6.43
CA TYR A 19 6.94 3.66 -5.87
C TYR A 19 6.43 4.79 -6.78
N LYS A 20 6.75 4.81 -8.08
CA LYS A 20 6.29 5.90 -8.98
C LYS A 20 4.80 5.83 -9.31
N SER A 21 4.22 4.63 -9.31
CA SER A 21 2.80 4.39 -9.59
C SER A 21 2.24 3.42 -8.56
N PHE A 22 2.13 3.85 -7.31
CA PHE A 22 1.78 3.00 -6.16
C PHE A 22 0.49 2.17 -6.38
N SER A 23 -0.57 2.76 -6.94
CA SER A 23 -1.80 2.04 -7.28
C SER A 23 -1.58 1.00 -8.38
N GLY A 24 -0.98 1.41 -9.50
CA GLY A 24 -0.74 0.52 -10.65
C GLY A 24 0.20 -0.63 -10.31
N ASP A 25 1.29 -0.37 -9.58
CA ASP A 25 2.22 -1.42 -9.16
C ASP A 25 1.54 -2.45 -8.23
N MET A 26 0.59 -2.02 -7.38
CA MET A 26 -0.14 -2.94 -6.51
C MET A 26 -1.02 -3.91 -7.31
N GLU A 27 -1.74 -3.41 -8.31
CA GLU A 27 -2.64 -4.23 -9.13
C GLU A 27 -1.84 -5.06 -10.16
N ASP A 28 -0.91 -4.42 -10.89
CA ASP A 28 -0.19 -5.05 -12.00
C ASP A 28 0.88 -6.05 -11.53
N LYS A 29 1.63 -5.71 -10.47
CA LYS A 29 2.78 -6.53 -10.03
C LYS A 29 2.45 -7.44 -8.86
N PHE A 30 1.57 -7.00 -7.98
CA PHE A 30 1.23 -7.73 -6.77
C PHE A 30 -0.18 -8.34 -6.81
N HIS A 31 -0.99 -7.99 -7.79
CA HIS A 31 -2.37 -8.44 -7.92
C HIS A 31 -3.15 -8.19 -6.63
N LEU A 32 -2.94 -6.99 -6.08
CA LEU A 32 -3.62 -6.48 -4.89
C LEU A 32 -4.39 -5.23 -5.29
N THR A 33 -5.67 -5.19 -4.94
CA THR A 33 -6.46 -3.95 -4.98
C THR A 33 -6.68 -3.44 -3.55
N ILE A 34 -6.97 -2.15 -3.42
CA ILE A 34 -7.16 -1.49 -2.14
C ILE A 34 -8.58 -0.93 -2.05
N HIS A 35 -9.29 -1.27 -0.98
CA HIS A 35 -10.63 -0.77 -0.73
C HIS A 35 -10.65 0.19 0.45
N GLY A 36 -11.57 1.15 0.41
CA GLY A 36 -11.83 2.06 1.53
C GLY A 36 -10.67 3.03 1.85
N TRP A 37 -9.87 3.37 0.83
CA TRP A 37 -8.83 4.38 0.97
C TRP A 37 -9.43 5.72 1.41
N PRO A 38 -8.95 6.36 2.50
CA PRO A 38 -9.64 7.50 3.11
C PRO A 38 -9.26 8.87 2.52
N LEU A 39 -8.45 8.92 1.47
CA LEU A 39 -8.04 10.16 0.77
C LEU A 39 -8.54 10.14 -0.67
N ASP A 40 -8.60 11.32 -1.30
CA ASP A 40 -9.13 11.48 -2.67
C ASP A 40 -8.29 10.73 -3.73
N THR A 41 -7.02 10.49 -3.45
CA THR A 41 -6.11 9.81 -4.36
C THR A 41 -5.34 8.73 -3.62
N ILE A 42 -5.27 7.53 -4.21
CA ILE A 42 -4.41 6.45 -3.71
C ILE A 42 -2.97 6.92 -3.89
N THR A 43 -2.29 7.13 -2.78
CA THR A 43 -0.92 7.63 -2.75
C THR A 43 -0.13 6.80 -1.77
N ASN A 44 1.14 6.59 -2.07
CA ASN A 44 2.05 5.91 -1.17
C ASN A 44 2.10 6.65 0.19
N PRO A 45 1.93 5.96 1.32
CA PRO A 45 2.03 6.58 2.64
C PRO A 45 3.31 7.39 2.86
N SER A 46 4.44 6.99 2.27
CA SER A 46 5.72 7.71 2.37
C SER A 46 5.72 9.08 1.66
N ASP A 47 4.82 9.28 0.70
CA ASP A 47 4.69 10.54 -0.04
C ASP A 47 3.66 11.49 0.61
N ILE A 48 2.92 11.02 1.62
CA ILE A 48 1.97 11.83 2.39
C ILE A 48 2.74 12.72 3.38
N LYS A 49 3.00 13.96 2.98
CA LYS A 49 3.75 14.94 3.80
C LYS A 49 2.94 15.52 4.97
N ASN A 50 1.62 15.36 4.94
CA ASN A 50 0.70 15.93 5.93
C ASN A 50 0.36 14.89 7.01
N VAL A 51 0.83 15.13 8.24
CA VAL A 51 0.65 14.21 9.37
C VAL A 51 -0.83 13.89 9.66
N PRO A 52 -1.76 14.86 9.71
CA PRO A 52 -3.19 14.56 9.79
C PRO A 52 -3.72 13.61 8.70
N GLN A 53 -3.28 13.75 7.45
CA GLN A 53 -3.70 12.84 6.37
C GLN A 53 -3.11 11.44 6.57
N LEU A 54 -1.85 11.35 7.00
CA LEU A 54 -1.21 10.08 7.31
C LEU A 54 -1.93 9.37 8.48
N ALA A 55 -2.33 10.11 9.51
CA ALA A 55 -3.09 9.59 10.64
C ALA A 55 -4.46 9.02 10.19
N LYS A 56 -5.15 9.67 9.25
CA LYS A 56 -6.41 9.14 8.68
C LYS A 56 -6.19 7.80 7.97
N VAL A 57 -5.14 7.70 7.17
CA VAL A 57 -4.77 6.44 6.49
C VAL A 57 -4.45 5.35 7.51
N HIS A 58 -3.65 5.68 8.54
CA HIS A 58 -3.30 4.76 9.61
C HIS A 58 -4.53 4.22 10.35
N GLU A 59 -5.44 5.10 10.80
CA GLU A 59 -6.64 4.66 11.51
C GLU A 59 -7.60 3.88 10.59
N ALA A 60 -7.73 4.23 9.32
CA ALA A 60 -8.56 3.47 8.38
C ALA A 60 -8.03 2.04 8.18
N LEU A 61 -6.71 1.87 8.05
CA LEU A 61 -6.07 0.54 7.95
C LEU A 61 -6.23 -0.26 9.25
N LYS A 62 -6.05 0.41 10.40
CA LYS A 62 -6.16 -0.20 11.72
C LYS A 62 -7.59 -0.66 12.04
N ASP A 63 -8.59 0.14 11.67
CA ASP A 63 -10.01 -0.16 11.86
C ASP A 63 -10.54 -1.20 10.85
N GLY A 64 -9.74 -1.59 9.86
CA GLY A 64 -10.16 -2.45 8.75
C GLY A 64 -11.12 -1.78 7.76
N LYS A 65 -11.33 -0.47 7.88
CA LYS A 65 -12.09 0.33 6.89
C LYS A 65 -11.33 0.44 5.57
N CYS A 66 -10.00 0.42 5.64
CA CYS A 66 -9.10 0.32 4.51
C CYS A 66 -8.39 -1.03 4.57
N PHE A 67 -8.41 -1.79 3.47
CA PHE A 67 -7.76 -3.10 3.41
C PHE A 67 -7.34 -3.48 1.99
N PHE A 68 -6.34 -4.36 1.93
CA PHE A 68 -5.87 -4.93 0.68
C PHE A 68 -6.61 -6.24 0.40
N HIS A 69 -7.09 -6.37 -0.83
CA HIS A 69 -7.70 -7.58 -1.34
C HIS A 69 -6.84 -8.15 -2.47
N LYS A 70 -6.61 -9.47 -2.45
CA LYS A 70 -5.94 -10.13 -3.57
C LYS A 70 -6.93 -10.26 -4.72
N MET A 71 -6.60 -9.66 -5.84
CA MET A 71 -7.42 -9.70 -7.04
C MET A 71 -7.67 -11.15 -7.47
N THR A 72 -8.92 -11.42 -7.81
CA THR A 72 -9.39 -12.65 -8.43
C THR A 72 -8.97 -12.69 -9.90
N ALA A 73 -9.03 -13.87 -10.53
CA ALA A 73 -8.72 -14.01 -11.95
C ALA A 73 -9.65 -13.18 -12.85
N ALA A 74 -10.88 -12.89 -12.40
CA ALA A 74 -11.82 -12.05 -13.13
C ALA A 74 -11.41 -10.57 -13.11
N GLU A 75 -10.91 -10.07 -11.98
CA GLU A 75 -10.46 -8.68 -11.83
C GLU A 75 -9.15 -8.40 -12.59
N LEU A 76 -8.36 -9.44 -12.89
CA LEU A 76 -7.14 -9.34 -13.69
C LEU A 76 -7.39 -9.29 -15.22
N GLN A 77 -8.64 -9.51 -15.66
CA GLN A 77 -8.99 -9.60 -17.08
C GLN A 77 -9.66 -8.34 -17.65
N CYS A 78 -9.78 -7.27 -16.86
CA CYS A 78 -10.35 -5.99 -17.29
C CYS A 78 -9.31 -5.04 -17.91
#